data_AF-A0A7S1SIX1-F1
#
_entry.id   AF-A0A7S1SIX1-F1
#
_cell.length_a   1.000
_cell.length_b   1.000
_cell.length_c   1.000
_cell.angle_alpha   90.00
_cell.angle_beta   90.00
_cell.angle_gamma   90.00
#
_symmetry.space_group_name_H-M   'P 1'
#
loop_
_entity.id
_entity.type
_entity.pdbx_description
1 polymer ?
#
loop_
_entity_poly.entity_id
_entity_poly.type
_entity_poly.pdbx_seq_one_letter_code
_entity_poly.pdbx_strand_id
1 'polypeptide(L)'
;THLGKGTAPATSRPRLRSGCTAPATVTPGAQADETYVAIDLPPSSAADTPHGRTCPYCQAWQPLRTKHCHDCDRCVRRFDHHCVWVGNCIGSRNYRLFYAYLLTQLSCLVWGLRILLSGFHPIRSYYTRAFRLP
;
A
#
# COMPACT_ATOMS: atom_id res chain seq x y z
N THR A 1 37.15 -20.81 -4.38
CA THR A 1 37.04 -20.18 -5.71
C THR A 1 36.20 -18.92 -5.59
N HIS A 2 36.89 -17.78 -5.62
CA HIS A 2 36.33 -16.44 -5.72
C HIS A 2 35.56 -16.23 -7.03
N LEU A 3 34.44 -15.51 -6.97
CA LEU A 3 33.87 -14.67 -8.04
C LEU A 3 32.76 -13.83 -7.36
N GLY A 4 32.87 -12.53 -7.10
CA GLY A 4 33.67 -11.50 -7.76
C GLY A 4 32.91 -10.88 -8.93
N LYS A 5 31.90 -10.04 -8.66
CA LYS A 5 31.32 -9.04 -9.58
C LYS A 5 30.79 -7.90 -8.69
N GLY A 6 31.18 -6.64 -8.78
CA GLY A 6 32.07 -5.92 -9.68
C GLY A 6 31.76 -4.45 -9.42
N THR A 7 32.71 -3.73 -8.85
CA THR A 7 32.69 -2.27 -8.69
C THR A 7 33.03 -1.64 -10.04
N ALA A 8 32.17 -0.75 -10.56
CA ALA A 8 32.50 0.20 -11.61
C ALA A 8 31.54 1.42 -11.57
N PRO A 9 31.98 2.60 -12.05
CA PRO A 9 31.70 3.88 -11.41
C PRO A 9 30.68 4.78 -12.15
N ALA A 10 30.46 5.95 -11.56
CA ALA A 10 29.52 7.00 -11.92
C ALA A 10 29.32 7.28 -13.42
N THR A 11 28.11 7.02 -13.91
CA THR A 11 27.42 7.90 -14.85
C THR A 11 26.05 8.22 -14.27
N SER A 12 26.02 9.22 -13.41
CA SER A 12 24.81 9.80 -12.84
C SER A 12 23.97 10.43 -13.94
N ARG A 13 23.03 9.66 -14.51
CA ARG A 13 21.78 10.27 -15.00
C ARG A 13 20.86 10.38 -13.79
N PRO A 14 20.51 11.59 -13.33
CA PRO A 14 19.43 11.71 -12.36
C PRO A 14 18.15 11.34 -13.11
N ARG A 15 17.64 10.11 -12.93
CA ARG A 15 16.26 9.81 -13.30
C ARG A 15 15.39 10.63 -12.35
N LEU A 16 14.89 11.74 -12.89
CA LEU A 16 13.93 12.63 -12.25
C LEU A 16 12.81 11.77 -11.65
N ARG A 17 12.67 11.86 -10.32
CA ARG A 17 11.74 11.12 -9.48
C ARG A 17 10.28 11.40 -9.90
N SER A 18 9.67 10.50 -10.66
CA SER A 18 8.21 10.44 -10.78
C SER A 18 7.66 9.55 -9.66
N GLY A 19 7.25 10.14 -8.53
CA GLY A 19 6.40 9.42 -7.57
C GLY A 19 6.60 9.72 -6.08
N CYS A 20 7.66 10.44 -5.72
CA CYS A 20 7.76 11.06 -4.41
C CYS A 20 7.47 12.55 -4.59
N THR A 21 6.21 12.97 -4.40
CA THR A 21 5.91 14.37 -4.10
C THR A 21 6.73 14.72 -2.85
N ALA A 22 7.87 15.37 -3.06
CA ALA A 22 8.61 16.02 -2.01
C ALA A 22 7.70 17.13 -1.45
N PRO A 23 7.67 17.39 -0.13
CA PRO A 23 7.40 18.74 0.29
C PRO A 23 8.55 19.61 -0.24
N ALA A 24 8.20 20.83 -0.62
CA ALA A 24 9.05 21.79 -1.32
C ALA A 24 10.49 21.89 -0.78
N THR A 25 11.41 22.11 -1.72
CA THR A 25 12.75 22.64 -1.49
C THR A 25 12.68 23.77 -0.45
N VAL A 26 13.27 23.56 0.73
CA VAL A 26 13.55 24.66 1.66
C VAL A 26 14.78 25.37 1.13
N THR A 27 14.56 26.53 0.55
CA THR A 27 15.56 27.55 0.24
C THR A 27 16.29 27.93 1.54
N PRO A 28 17.64 27.99 1.57
CA PRO A 28 18.34 28.53 2.72
C PRO A 28 18.21 30.06 2.67
N GLY A 29 17.21 30.60 3.36
CA GLY A 29 17.02 32.04 3.49
C GLY A 29 15.56 32.47 3.35
N ALA A 30 14.77 32.24 4.39
CA ALA A 30 13.62 33.07 4.76
C ALA A 30 13.16 32.62 6.16
N GLN A 31 12.95 33.60 7.04
CA GLN A 31 12.48 33.44 8.42
C GLN A 31 11.43 32.33 8.60
N ALA A 32 11.64 31.50 9.61
CA ALA A 32 10.62 30.59 10.12
C ALA A 32 9.44 31.42 10.65
N ASP A 33 8.27 31.23 10.04
CA ASP A 33 6.99 31.71 10.54
C ASP A 33 6.51 30.74 11.64
N GLU A 34 6.39 31.33 12.82
CA GLU A 34 5.89 30.82 14.08
C GLU A 34 4.38 30.55 14.02
N THR A 35 3.93 29.34 13.65
CA THR A 35 2.61 28.85 14.12
C THR A 35 2.44 27.33 14.02
N TYR A 36 3.29 26.55 14.69
CA TYR A 36 2.89 25.23 15.18
C TYR A 36 2.68 25.38 16.68
N VAL A 37 1.44 25.57 17.10
CA VAL A 37 1.07 25.78 18.50
C VAL A 37 1.63 24.62 19.34
N ALA A 38 2.70 24.91 20.08
CA ALA A 38 3.21 24.05 21.12
C ALA A 38 2.13 23.99 22.22
N ILE A 39 1.46 22.85 22.35
CA ILE A 39 0.70 22.56 23.55
C ILE A 39 1.75 22.23 24.60
N ASP A 40 1.95 23.13 25.54
CA ASP A 40 2.82 22.93 26.70
C ASP A 40 2.28 21.76 27.55
N LEU A 41 2.76 20.55 27.28
CA LEU A 41 2.65 19.42 28.20
C LEU A 41 3.96 19.32 29.03
N PRO A 42 3.85 19.15 30.36
CA PRO A 42 5.01 19.13 31.27
C PRO A 42 5.93 17.92 31.01
N PRO A 43 7.21 18.00 31.39
CA PRO A 43 8.20 16.99 31.02
C PRO A 43 8.05 15.75 31.91
N SER A 44 7.22 14.80 31.47
CA SER A 44 7.07 13.49 32.12
C SER A 44 7.17 12.33 31.12
N SER A 45 8.18 12.32 30.24
CA SER A 45 8.61 11.06 29.62
C SER A 45 9.93 11.25 28.88
N ALA A 46 10.85 10.33 29.11
CA ALA A 46 12.10 10.24 28.39
C ALA A 46 11.85 10.13 26.88
N ALA A 47 12.42 11.07 26.12
CA ALA A 47 12.86 10.92 24.74
C ALA A 47 11.82 10.48 23.69
N ASP A 48 10.90 11.37 23.30
CA ASP A 48 10.15 11.22 22.04
C ASP A 48 10.99 11.73 20.86
N THR A 49 12.12 11.04 20.61
CA THR A 49 12.80 11.18 19.31
C THR A 49 11.91 10.54 18.27
N PRO A 50 11.60 11.19 17.13
CA PRO A 50 10.79 10.56 16.08
C PRO A 50 11.42 9.24 15.65
N HIS A 51 10.86 8.12 16.11
CA HIS A 51 11.39 6.80 15.81
C HIS A 51 11.21 6.52 14.31
N GLY A 52 12.31 6.63 13.57
CA GLY A 52 12.39 6.39 12.13
C GLY A 52 13.80 5.99 11.73
N ARG A 53 13.97 5.60 10.48
CA ARG A 53 15.26 5.16 9.92
C ARG A 53 15.43 5.67 8.51
N THR A 54 16.64 5.75 8.01
CA THR A 54 16.87 6.09 6.59
C THR A 54 16.79 4.83 5.72
N CYS A 55 16.11 4.93 4.57
CA CYS A 55 16.09 3.85 3.59
C CYS A 55 17.45 3.75 2.87
N PRO A 56 18.11 2.58 2.83
CA PRO A 56 19.39 2.43 2.13
C PRO A 56 19.26 2.50 0.60
N TYR A 57 18.08 2.23 0.04
CA TYR A 57 17.86 2.25 -1.42
C TYR A 57 17.41 3.63 -1.91
N CYS A 58 16.44 4.24 -1.21
CA CYS A 58 15.90 5.54 -1.61
C CYS A 58 16.66 6.74 -1.04
N GLN A 59 17.58 6.51 -0.08
CA GLN A 59 18.31 7.54 0.65
C GLN A 59 17.37 8.61 1.25
N ALA A 60 16.23 8.15 1.78
CA ALA A 60 15.17 9.00 2.30
C ALA A 60 14.72 8.52 3.69
N TRP A 61 14.37 9.46 4.56
CA TRP A 61 13.84 9.16 5.89
C TRP A 61 12.55 8.33 5.79
N GLN A 62 12.49 7.23 6.53
CA GLN A 62 11.36 6.33 6.69
C GLN A 62 10.74 6.59 8.07
N PRO A 63 9.58 7.26 8.13
CA PRO A 63 8.78 7.32 9.34
C PRO A 63 8.39 5.92 9.80
N LEU A 64 7.99 5.79 11.07
CA LEU A 64 7.52 4.54 11.64
C LEU A 64 6.51 3.82 10.71
N ARG A 65 6.67 2.50 10.58
CA ARG A 65 5.88 1.62 9.68
C ARG A 65 6.03 1.89 8.18
N THR A 66 7.05 2.63 7.74
CA THR A 66 7.39 2.76 6.31
C THR A 66 8.39 1.67 5.91
N LYS A 67 8.17 1.03 4.75
CA LYS A 67 9.10 0.04 4.19
C LYS A 67 9.37 0.35 2.71
N HIS A 68 10.55 -0.05 2.23
CA HIS A 68 10.86 -0.04 0.80
C HIS A 68 10.32 -1.32 0.17
N CYS A 69 9.56 -1.20 -0.90
CA CYS A 69 9.15 -2.35 -1.71
C CYS A 69 10.06 -2.41 -2.94
N HIS A 70 10.73 -3.54 -3.12
CA HIS A 70 11.62 -3.79 -4.24
C HIS A 70 10.85 -3.93 -5.56
N ASP A 71 9.67 -4.54 -5.55
CA ASP A 71 8.86 -4.71 -6.76
C ASP A 71 8.34 -3.37 -7.31
N CYS A 72 8.20 -2.35 -6.46
CA CYS A 72 7.75 -1.01 -6.84
C CYS A 72 8.85 0.05 -6.78
N ASP A 73 10.08 -0.33 -6.42
CA ASP A 73 11.24 0.56 -6.21
C ASP A 73 10.95 1.85 -5.43
N ARG A 74 10.09 1.78 -4.41
CA ARG A 74 9.68 2.96 -3.64
C ARG A 74 9.38 2.67 -2.17
N CYS A 75 9.60 3.67 -1.33
CA CYS A 75 9.16 3.66 0.06
C CYS A 75 7.64 3.89 0.15
N VAL A 76 6.96 3.02 0.90
CA VAL A 76 5.51 3.07 1.11
C VAL A 76 5.22 3.27 2.59
N ARG A 77 4.47 4.33 2.93
CA ARG A 77 4.04 4.64 4.29
C ARG A 77 2.99 3.65 4.77
N ARG A 78 3.08 3.24 6.05
CA ARG A 78 2.25 2.17 6.64
C ARG A 78 2.15 0.98 5.67
N PHE A 79 3.31 0.50 5.22
CA PHE A 79 3.38 -0.59 4.27
C PHE A 79 2.74 -1.84 4.86
N ASP A 80 1.75 -2.37 4.15
CA ASP A 80 1.12 -3.64 4.47
C ASP A 80 1.76 -4.75 3.63
N HIS A 81 1.51 -4.76 2.32
CA HIS A 81 2.08 -5.72 1.39
C HIS A 81 2.16 -5.19 -0.05
N HIS A 82 2.96 -5.85 -0.90
CA HIS A 82 2.84 -5.72 -2.35
C HIS A 82 1.81 -6.74 -2.85
N CYS A 83 0.70 -6.26 -3.41
CA CYS A 83 -0.35 -7.14 -3.90
C CYS A 83 -0.12 -7.42 -5.39
N VAL A 84 0.26 -8.66 -5.71
CA VAL A 84 0.46 -9.10 -7.11
C VAL A 84 -0.81 -9.01 -7.95
N TRP A 85 -1.98 -9.19 -7.33
CA TRP A 85 -3.28 -9.14 -7.99
C TRP A 85 -3.68 -7.74 -8.43
N VAL A 86 -3.30 -6.73 -7.63
CA VAL A 86 -3.56 -5.32 -7.91
C VAL A 86 -2.39 -4.69 -8.67
N GLY A 87 -1.22 -5.36 -8.70
CA GLY A 87 0.00 -4.83 -9.28
C GLY A 87 0.53 -3.59 -8.55
N ASN A 88 0.20 -3.43 -7.26
CA ASN A 88 0.58 -2.24 -6.49
C ASN A 88 0.74 -2.56 -5.00
N CYS A 89 1.54 -1.74 -4.32
CA CYS A 89 1.64 -1.80 -2.86
C CYS A 89 0.36 -1.28 -2.19
N ILE A 90 -0.08 -2.01 -1.17
CA ILE A 90 -1.12 -1.58 -0.25
C ILE A 90 -0.46 -0.91 0.95
N GLY A 91 -0.89 0.31 1.25
CA GLY A 91 -0.38 1.11 2.35
C GLY A 91 -1.28 2.30 2.63
N SER A 92 -0.74 3.33 3.30
CA SER A 92 -1.57 4.40 3.87
C SER A 92 -2.50 5.11 2.89
N ARG A 93 -2.11 5.23 1.61
CA ARG A 93 -2.86 5.99 0.59
C ARG A 93 -4.02 5.23 -0.04
N ASN A 94 -3.99 3.90 -0.04
CA ASN A 94 -4.97 3.06 -0.74
C ASN A 94 -5.58 1.97 0.15
N TYR A 95 -5.20 1.88 1.43
CA TYR A 95 -5.71 0.87 2.36
C TYR A 95 -7.25 0.80 2.37
N ARG A 96 -7.94 1.94 2.47
CA ARG A 96 -9.42 1.99 2.46
C ARG A 96 -10.03 1.50 1.15
N LEU A 97 -9.43 1.87 0.02
CA LEU A 97 -9.89 1.45 -1.30
C LEU A 97 -9.68 -0.06 -1.52
N PHE A 98 -8.59 -0.61 -0.98
CA PHE A 98 -8.35 -2.05 -1.02
C PHE A 98 -9.43 -2.83 -0.27
N TYR A 99 -9.86 -2.36 0.92
CA TYR A 99 -10.99 -2.96 1.62
C TYR A 99 -12.30 -2.86 0.83
N ALA A 100 -12.59 -1.70 0.22
CA ALA A 100 -13.77 -1.56 -0.63
C ALA A 100 -13.73 -2.55 -1.81
N TYR A 101 -12.58 -2.72 -2.46
CA TYR A 101 -12.37 -3.71 -3.51
C TYR A 101 -12.67 -5.15 -3.03
N LEU A 102 -12.18 -5.54 -1.84
CA LEU A 102 -12.46 -6.87 -1.28
C LEU A 102 -13.96 -7.08 -1.02
N LEU A 103 -14.65 -6.07 -0.50
CA LEU A 103 -16.10 -6.13 -0.24
C LEU A 103 -16.91 -6.23 -1.53
N THR A 104 -16.53 -5.48 -2.56
CA THR A 104 -17.15 -5.58 -3.88
C THR A 104 -16.92 -6.96 -4.48
N GLN A 105 -15.71 -7.51 -4.41
CA GLN A 105 -15.41 -8.85 -4.91
C GLN A 105 -16.24 -9.93 -4.20
N LEU A 106 -16.37 -9.84 -2.88
CA LEU A 106 -17.23 -10.74 -2.10
C LEU A 106 -18.69 -10.63 -2.53
N SER A 107 -19.18 -9.40 -2.74
CA SER A 107 -20.55 -9.16 -3.18
C SER A 107 -20.83 -9.75 -4.56
N CYS A 108 -19.89 -9.63 -5.51
CA CYS A 108 -19.97 -10.27 -6.83
C CYS A 108 -20.02 -11.80 -6.72
N LEU A 109 -19.21 -12.40 -5.84
CA LEU A 109 -19.22 -13.85 -5.62
C LEU A 109 -20.55 -14.33 -5.02
N VAL A 110 -21.07 -13.61 -4.03
CA VAL A 110 -22.38 -13.94 -3.42
C VAL A 110 -23.49 -13.82 -4.46
N TRP A 111 -23.50 -12.75 -5.25
CA TRP A 111 -24.52 -12.54 -6.28
C TRP A 111 -24.45 -13.61 -7.38
N GLY A 112 -23.25 -13.94 -7.86
CA GLY A 112 -23.04 -15.03 -8.81
C GLY A 112 -23.50 -16.38 -8.27
N LEU A 113 -23.17 -16.70 -7.02
CA LEU A 113 -23.65 -17.90 -6.35
C LEU A 113 -25.19 -17.93 -6.25
N ARG A 114 -25.83 -16.79 -5.95
CA ARG A 114 -27.30 -16.70 -5.90
C ARG A 114 -27.94 -16.97 -7.26
N ILE A 115 -27.37 -16.44 -8.35
CA ILE A 115 -27.84 -16.71 -9.71
C ILE A 115 -27.70 -18.18 -10.09
N LEU A 116 -26.55 -18.78 -9.75
CA LEU A 116 -26.34 -20.20 -10.00
C LEU A 116 -27.39 -21.03 -9.27
N LEU A 117 -27.56 -20.82 -7.96
CA LEU A 117 -28.55 -21.56 -7.16
C LEU A 117 -29.99 -21.33 -7.62
N SER A 118 -30.35 -20.11 -8.04
CA SER A 118 -31.69 -19.82 -8.57
C SER A 118 -31.93 -20.43 -9.95
N GLY A 119 -30.89 -20.58 -10.79
CA GLY A 119 -30.96 -21.29 -12.07
C GLY A 119 -31.03 -22.82 -11.92
N PHE A 120 -30.40 -23.39 -10.89
CA PHE A 120 -30.52 -24.82 -10.58
C PHE A 120 -31.88 -25.20 -9.96
N HIS A 121 -32.56 -24.27 -9.31
CA HIS A 121 -33.87 -24.51 -8.69
C HIS A 121 -34.99 -24.93 -9.69
N PRO A 122 -35.23 -24.23 -10.82
CA PRO A 122 -36.24 -24.63 -11.79
C PRO A 122 -35.87 -25.94 -12.48
N ILE A 123 -34.59 -26.24 -12.73
CA ILE A 123 -34.15 -27.52 -13.32
C ILE A 123 -34.44 -28.68 -12.37
N ARG A 124 -34.13 -28.52 -11.07
CA ARG A 124 -34.45 -29.52 -10.05
C ARG A 124 -35.95 -29.69 -9.88
N SER A 125 -36.73 -28.61 -9.98
CA SER A 125 -38.20 -28.65 -9.96
C SER A 125 -38.79 -29.36 -11.20
N TYR A 126 -38.23 -29.13 -12.39
CA TYR A 126 -38.61 -29.85 -13.61
C TYR A 126 -38.32 -31.34 -13.53
N TYR A 127 -37.10 -31.73 -13.13
CA TYR A 127 -36.74 -33.15 -13.00
C TYR A 127 -37.55 -33.87 -11.91
N THR A 128 -37.78 -33.22 -10.76
CA THR A 128 -38.58 -33.82 -9.68
C THR A 128 -40.08 -33.88 -9.97
N ARG A 129 -40.60 -33.07 -10.91
CA ARG A 129 -42.00 -33.12 -11.36
C ARG A 129 -42.19 -34.11 -12.53
N ALA A 130 -41.21 -34.23 -13.42
CA ALA A 130 -41.23 -35.19 -14.53
C ALA A 130 -41.14 -36.65 -14.07
N PHE A 131 -40.37 -36.96 -13.02
CA PHE A 131 -40.28 -38.32 -12.43
C PHE A 131 -41.37 -38.64 -11.41
N ARG A 132 -42.31 -37.72 -11.16
CA ARG A 132 -43.46 -37.91 -10.26
C ARG A 132 -44.80 -38.04 -11.00
N LEU A 133 -44.78 -38.03 -12.34
CA LEU A 133 -45.93 -38.39 -13.15
C LEU A 133 -45.96 -39.92 -13.28
N PRO A 134 -47.07 -40.59 -12.90
CA PRO A 134 -47.26 -42.03 -13.04
C PRO A 134 -47.42 -42.45 -14.50
#